data_AF-A0AAD5XD36-F1
#
_entry.id   AF-A0AAD5XD36-F1
#
_cell.length_a   1.000
_cell.length_b   1.000
_cell.length_c   1.000
_cell.angle_alpha   90.00
_cell.angle_beta   90.00
_cell.angle_gamma   90.00
#
_symmetry.space_group_name_H-M   'P 1'
#
loop_
_entity.id
_entity.type
_entity.pdbx_description
1 polymer ?
#
loop_
_entity_poly.entity_id
_entity_poly.type
_entity_poly.pdbx_seq_one_letter_code
_entity_poly.pdbx_strand_id
1 'polypeptide(L)'
;MRKPKTTRIEKPAELVSSGHKAGQTPVNSSTAPTLQILQNANILDFSSTTQPTSRRTKRAAAMAKSLNLLTNKYGPAFAKSFLSRGSFCSHIDYIIPNIDPMIKMYGLTFTKSMLLSNSFCSRINTIFPKIDILIEKYGIAFAKSLLSTNGFTSRIDNITPKIDPLIEKYGLSFTKSLLSSGSFCSRIDELLPKLDFLTEKYGLECAISLLARDSFCTRIDELLSKIEDIYDILGEKGVMAVFSRFSAHLTDEEWLDFIAFVKATEKQHAISYVNNLDIAKKCKTVGWKNSMGIYENATGSQKTVTGFSKLLDTQLKLIES
;
A
#
# COMPACT_ATOMS: atom_id res chain seq x y z
N MET A 1 29.53 -25.10 53.15
CA MET A 1 30.79 -24.84 52.42
C MET A 1 30.84 -25.65 51.14
N ARG A 2 30.56 -25.04 49.99
CA ARG A 2 30.68 -25.66 48.66
C ARG A 2 31.68 -24.85 47.84
N LYS A 3 32.74 -25.51 47.37
CA LYS A 3 33.84 -24.92 46.59
C LYS A 3 33.38 -24.59 45.15
N PRO A 4 33.91 -23.52 44.53
CA PRO A 4 33.57 -23.16 43.15
C PRO A 4 34.41 -23.94 42.11
N LYS A 5 33.79 -24.27 40.98
CA LYS A 5 34.45 -24.83 39.78
C LYS A 5 34.96 -23.70 38.89
N THR A 6 36.27 -23.67 38.69
CA THR A 6 36.98 -22.82 37.72
C THR A 6 36.80 -23.38 36.31
N THR A 7 36.46 -22.54 35.33
CA THR A 7 36.51 -22.92 33.91
C THR A 7 37.56 -22.07 33.20
N ARG A 8 38.47 -22.79 32.54
CA ARG A 8 39.70 -22.33 31.90
C ARG A 8 39.40 -21.72 30.55
N ILE A 9 39.98 -20.54 30.29
CA ILE A 9 39.98 -19.85 29.00
C ILE A 9 41.10 -20.44 28.14
N GLU A 10 40.77 -20.99 26.98
CA GLU A 10 41.75 -21.38 25.96
C GLU A 10 41.77 -20.35 24.81
N LYS A 11 42.99 -19.93 24.49
CA LYS A 11 43.40 -18.96 23.48
C LYS A 11 43.90 -19.73 22.26
N PRO A 12 43.56 -19.36 21.01
CA PRO A 12 44.29 -19.90 19.86
C PRO A 12 45.30 -18.90 19.29
N ALA A 13 46.55 -19.37 19.29
CA ALA A 13 47.62 -19.28 18.28
C ALA A 13 47.75 -18.04 17.38
N GLU A 14 48.88 -17.36 17.56
CA GLU A 14 49.61 -16.63 16.51
C GLU A 14 50.25 -17.62 15.53
N LEU A 15 50.19 -17.30 14.22
CA LEU A 15 51.03 -17.91 13.20
C LEU A 15 51.65 -16.79 12.35
N VAL A 16 52.97 -16.77 12.35
CA VAL A 16 53.85 -15.80 11.69
C VAL A 16 54.28 -16.34 10.32
N SER A 17 54.15 -15.48 9.31
CA SER A 17 55.03 -15.24 8.13
C SER A 17 55.53 -16.41 7.26
N SER A 18 55.29 -16.30 5.94
CA SER A 18 56.39 -16.03 5.00
C SER A 18 55.83 -15.66 3.62
N GLY A 19 56.39 -14.61 3.01
CA GLY A 19 55.93 -14.08 1.72
C GLY A 19 56.53 -14.77 0.51
N HIS A 20 56.02 -14.46 -0.68
CA HIS A 20 56.81 -14.23 -1.89
C HIS A 20 55.98 -13.58 -3.03
N LYS A 21 56.63 -12.56 -3.62
CA LYS A 21 56.62 -12.09 -5.01
C LYS A 21 55.46 -11.28 -5.59
N ALA A 22 55.92 -10.17 -6.19
CA ALA A 22 55.22 -9.21 -7.01
C ALA A 22 54.61 -9.82 -8.26
N GLY A 23 53.41 -9.35 -8.58
CA GLY A 23 52.75 -9.46 -9.87
C GLY A 23 51.72 -8.35 -9.96
N GLN A 24 52.08 -7.25 -10.62
CA GLN A 24 51.10 -6.26 -11.08
C GLN A 24 50.19 -6.95 -12.10
N THR A 25 48.89 -7.00 -11.83
CA THR A 25 47.84 -7.26 -12.82
C THR A 25 46.83 -6.12 -12.80
N PRO A 26 46.33 -5.71 -13.98
CA PRO A 26 45.62 -4.45 -14.15
C PRO A 26 44.21 -4.50 -13.57
N VAL A 27 43.82 -3.39 -12.96
CA VAL A 27 42.45 -3.07 -12.54
C VAL A 27 41.57 -3.07 -13.78
N ASN A 28 40.83 -4.15 -14.02
CA ASN A 28 39.79 -4.21 -15.06
C ASN A 28 38.43 -4.61 -14.48
N SER A 29 37.46 -3.74 -14.77
CA SER A 29 36.00 -3.95 -14.82
C SER A 29 35.25 -4.39 -13.56
N SER A 30 34.79 -3.41 -12.77
CA SER A 30 33.66 -3.52 -11.81
C SER A 30 32.39 -2.80 -12.34
N THR A 31 32.18 -2.79 -13.66
CA THR A 31 31.02 -2.16 -14.31
C THR A 31 29.92 -3.15 -14.68
N ALA A 32 30.21 -4.45 -14.70
CA ALA A 32 29.26 -5.49 -15.12
C ALA A 32 28.06 -5.67 -14.17
N PRO A 33 28.20 -5.68 -12.82
CA PRO A 33 27.05 -5.84 -11.92
C PRO A 33 26.10 -4.63 -11.96
N THR A 34 26.67 -3.43 -12.11
CA THR A 34 25.95 -2.15 -12.17
C THR A 34 25.08 -2.05 -13.44
N LEU A 35 25.60 -2.48 -14.59
CA LEU A 35 24.87 -2.48 -15.85
C LEU A 35 23.71 -3.48 -15.86
N GLN A 36 23.93 -4.68 -15.30
CA GLN A 36 22.91 -5.73 -15.28
C GLN A 36 21.73 -5.39 -14.36
N ILE A 37 21.96 -4.68 -13.24
CA ILE A 37 20.89 -4.16 -12.37
C ILE A 37 20.08 -3.06 -13.06
N LEU A 38 20.73 -2.19 -13.85
CA LEU A 38 20.05 -1.12 -14.60
C LEU A 38 19.24 -1.66 -15.79
N GLN A 39 19.74 -2.70 -16.45
CA GLN A 39 19.02 -3.42 -17.52
C GLN A 39 17.81 -4.18 -16.96
N ASN A 40 17.97 -4.92 -15.86
CA ASN A 40 16.88 -5.69 -15.22
C ASN A 40 15.78 -4.82 -14.59
N ALA A 41 16.02 -3.51 -14.42
CA ALA A 41 15.05 -2.56 -13.91
C ALA A 41 14.26 -1.83 -15.02
N ASN A 42 14.43 -2.19 -16.30
CA ASN A 42 13.83 -1.51 -17.47
C ASN A 42 14.15 -0.01 -17.55
N ILE A 43 15.26 0.43 -16.94
CA ILE A 43 15.62 1.86 -16.90
C ILE A 43 16.42 2.27 -18.15
N LEU A 44 17.05 1.31 -18.83
CA LEU A 44 17.84 1.52 -20.04
C LEU A 44 17.50 0.46 -21.07
N ASP A 45 16.64 0.79 -22.03
CA ASP A 45 16.48 0.02 -23.26
C ASP A 45 17.66 0.33 -24.20
N PHE A 46 18.57 -0.63 -24.36
CA PHE A 46 19.75 -0.54 -25.23
C PHE A 46 19.49 -1.07 -26.65
N SER A 47 18.23 -1.29 -27.02
CA SER A 47 17.88 -1.95 -28.29
C SER A 47 17.87 -1.05 -29.54
N SER A 48 18.15 0.26 -29.42
CA SER A 48 18.13 1.17 -30.58
C SER A 48 19.53 1.62 -31.00
N THR A 49 19.95 1.22 -32.20
CA THR A 49 21.17 1.58 -32.94
C THR A 49 21.24 3.04 -33.41
N THR A 50 20.69 3.98 -32.65
CA THR A 50 20.79 5.43 -32.91
C THR A 50 21.61 6.12 -31.83
N GLN A 51 22.59 6.92 -32.26
CA GLN A 51 23.59 7.61 -31.43
C GLN A 51 23.03 8.14 -30.09
N PRO A 52 23.74 7.91 -28.97
CA PRO A 52 23.29 8.38 -27.67
C PRO A 52 23.41 9.91 -27.59
N THR A 53 22.28 10.60 -27.50
CA THR A 53 22.25 12.04 -27.22
C THR A 53 22.97 12.32 -25.90
N SER A 54 23.77 13.39 -25.83
CA SER A 54 24.61 13.74 -24.67
C SER A 54 23.86 13.77 -23.34
N ARG A 55 22.55 14.02 -23.37
CA ARG A 55 21.65 14.04 -22.21
C ARG A 55 21.34 12.64 -21.67
N ARG A 56 21.17 11.64 -22.54
CA ARG A 56 20.89 10.24 -22.16
C ARG A 56 22.12 9.59 -21.52
N THR A 57 23.30 9.86 -22.06
CA THR A 57 24.59 9.37 -21.52
C THR A 57 24.90 9.99 -20.15
N LYS A 58 24.67 11.31 -19.99
CA LYS A 58 24.83 12.00 -18.70
C LYS A 58 23.90 11.46 -17.63
N ARG A 59 22.64 11.20 -17.96
CA ARG A 59 21.65 10.64 -17.02
C ARG A 59 22.00 9.21 -16.61
N ALA A 60 22.43 8.37 -17.56
CA ALA A 60 22.88 7.01 -17.26
C ALA A 60 24.11 6.99 -16.34
N ALA A 61 25.09 7.88 -16.57
CA ALA A 61 26.26 8.01 -15.69
C ALA A 61 25.90 8.49 -14.28
N ALA A 62 24.98 9.46 -14.15
CA ALA A 62 24.47 9.92 -12.86
C ALA A 62 23.72 8.82 -12.09
N MET A 63 22.90 8.03 -12.79
CA MET A 63 22.22 6.87 -12.21
C MET A 63 23.20 5.76 -11.79
N ALA A 64 24.23 5.47 -12.59
CA ALA A 64 25.25 4.49 -12.23
C ALA A 64 26.04 4.91 -10.99
N LYS A 65 26.43 6.19 -10.91
CA LYS A 65 27.08 6.78 -9.71
C LYS A 65 26.17 6.66 -8.48
N SER A 66 24.90 6.98 -8.65
CA SER A 66 23.89 6.89 -7.59
C SER A 66 23.63 5.45 -7.14
N LEU A 67 23.57 4.51 -8.08
CA LEU A 67 23.44 3.08 -7.80
C LEU A 67 24.62 2.56 -6.98
N ASN A 68 25.84 2.90 -7.37
CA ASN A 68 27.03 2.51 -6.61
C ASN A 68 27.03 3.13 -5.21
N LEU A 69 26.67 4.42 -5.09
CA LEU A 69 26.56 5.09 -3.79
C LEU A 69 25.55 4.41 -2.87
N LEU A 70 24.32 4.20 -3.35
CA LEU A 70 23.24 3.59 -2.57
C LEU A 70 23.54 2.12 -2.23
N THR A 71 24.12 1.37 -3.17
CA THR A 71 24.47 -0.03 -2.97
C THR A 71 25.55 -0.19 -1.93
N ASN A 72 26.62 0.61 -2.02
CA ASN A 72 27.73 0.54 -1.08
C ASN A 72 27.31 0.98 0.34
N LYS A 73 26.40 1.95 0.43
CA LYS A 73 26.02 2.55 1.71
C LYS A 73 24.85 1.88 2.41
N TYR A 74 23.85 1.42 1.67
CA TYR A 74 22.60 0.87 2.23
C TYR A 74 22.28 -0.54 1.73
N GLY A 75 23.14 -1.12 0.89
CA GLY A 75 23.00 -2.46 0.35
C GLY A 75 22.25 -2.52 -0.99
N PRO A 76 22.45 -3.60 -1.77
CA PRO A 76 21.88 -3.75 -3.10
C PRO A 76 20.35 -3.80 -3.11
N ALA A 77 19.73 -4.40 -2.09
CA ALA A 77 18.27 -4.45 -1.95
C ALA A 77 17.66 -3.05 -1.79
N PHE A 78 18.32 -2.17 -1.01
CA PHE A 78 17.90 -0.78 -0.86
C PHE A 78 17.96 -0.05 -2.21
N ALA A 79 19.12 -0.11 -2.87
CA ALA A 79 19.34 0.60 -4.12
C ALA A 79 18.36 0.14 -5.21
N LYS A 80 18.14 -1.17 -5.35
CA LYS A 80 17.19 -1.74 -6.31
C LYS A 80 15.75 -1.28 -6.06
N SER A 81 15.32 -1.18 -4.79
CA SER A 81 13.96 -0.77 -4.43
C SER A 81 13.61 0.65 -4.89
N PHE A 82 14.58 1.55 -5.03
CA PHE A 82 14.34 2.94 -5.42
C PHE A 82 14.65 3.19 -6.89
N LEU A 83 15.72 2.57 -7.42
CA LEU A 83 16.10 2.80 -8.81
C LEU A 83 15.11 2.19 -9.80
N SER A 84 14.40 1.13 -9.40
CA SER A 84 13.25 0.61 -10.18
C SER A 84 12.06 1.57 -10.28
N ARG A 85 12.10 2.75 -9.64
CA ARG A 85 10.99 3.71 -9.60
C ARG A 85 11.31 4.96 -10.40
N GLY A 86 10.52 5.21 -11.44
CA GLY A 86 10.72 6.34 -12.36
C GLY A 86 10.71 7.72 -11.68
N SER A 87 9.94 7.90 -10.62
CA SER A 87 9.86 9.15 -9.84
C SER A 87 11.17 9.45 -9.09
N PHE A 88 11.70 8.47 -8.35
CA PHE A 88 12.98 8.59 -7.66
C PHE A 88 14.10 8.91 -8.66
N CYS A 89 14.17 8.17 -9.76
CA CYS A 89 15.16 8.38 -10.82
C CYS A 89 15.01 9.71 -11.57
N SER A 90 13.84 10.35 -11.50
CA SER A 90 13.61 11.67 -12.11
C SER A 90 14.03 12.83 -11.21
N HIS A 91 14.20 12.57 -9.91
CA HIS A 91 14.56 13.58 -8.91
C HIS A 91 15.80 13.19 -8.09
N ILE A 92 16.60 12.26 -8.62
CA ILE A 92 17.71 11.62 -7.90
C ILE A 92 18.74 12.61 -7.36
N ASP A 93 19.02 13.67 -8.12
CA ASP A 93 19.97 14.73 -7.74
C ASP A 93 19.52 15.53 -6.51
N TYR A 94 18.20 15.65 -6.31
CA TYR A 94 17.62 16.31 -5.13
C TYR A 94 17.40 15.33 -3.98
N ILE A 95 17.17 14.05 -4.28
CA ILE A 95 16.87 13.06 -3.25
C ILE A 95 18.14 12.63 -2.53
N ILE A 96 19.21 12.28 -3.25
CA ILE A 96 20.44 11.73 -2.66
C ILE A 96 21.01 12.58 -1.51
N PRO A 97 21.16 13.92 -1.66
CA PRO A 97 21.67 14.75 -0.58
C PRO A 97 20.83 14.70 0.71
N ASN A 98 19.54 14.37 0.61
CA ASN A 98 18.61 14.33 1.73
C ASN A 98 18.49 12.94 2.40
N ILE A 99 18.97 11.85 1.77
CA ILE A 99 18.81 10.49 2.31
C ILE A 99 19.55 10.33 3.64
N ASP A 100 20.82 10.73 3.72
CA ASP A 100 21.61 10.61 4.93
C ASP A 100 21.05 11.44 6.10
N PRO A 101 20.74 12.74 5.92
CA PRO A 101 20.04 13.52 6.93
C PRO A 101 18.75 12.84 7.40
N MET A 102 17.89 12.38 6.48
CA MET A 102 16.64 11.70 6.82
C MET A 102 16.86 10.42 7.63
N ILE A 103 17.84 9.58 7.25
CA ILE A 103 18.15 8.35 7.98
C ILE A 103 18.68 8.68 9.37
N LYS A 104 19.55 9.69 9.49
CA LYS A 104 20.10 10.11 10.78
C LYS A 104 19.01 10.61 11.72
N MET A 105 18.05 11.39 11.21
CA MET A 105 17.00 12.02 12.03
C MET A 105 15.83 11.08 12.31
N TYR A 106 15.38 10.31 11.33
CA TYR A 106 14.12 9.55 11.42
C TYR A 106 14.31 8.03 11.29
N GLY A 107 15.53 7.58 11.01
CA GLY A 107 15.86 6.17 10.82
C GLY A 107 15.62 5.67 9.40
N LEU A 108 16.21 4.50 9.13
CA LEU A 108 16.18 3.85 7.81
C LEU A 108 14.76 3.49 7.38
N THR A 109 13.95 2.93 8.28
CA THR A 109 12.60 2.44 7.96
C THR A 109 11.64 3.58 7.62
N PHE A 110 11.73 4.70 8.34
CA PHE A 110 10.93 5.89 8.04
C PHE A 110 11.31 6.45 6.67
N THR A 111 12.62 6.69 6.47
CA THR A 111 13.15 7.23 5.21
C THR A 111 12.76 6.38 4.01
N LYS A 112 12.92 5.05 4.11
CA LYS A 112 12.48 4.13 3.06
C LYS A 112 11.00 4.33 2.71
N SER A 113 10.13 4.39 3.71
CA SER A 113 8.69 4.55 3.52
C SER A 113 8.33 5.83 2.76
N MET A 114 9.04 6.93 3.02
CA MET A 114 8.82 8.22 2.36
C MET A 114 9.23 8.19 0.89
N LEU A 115 10.40 7.61 0.62
CA LEU A 115 10.95 7.52 -0.73
C LEU A 115 10.17 6.54 -1.62
N LEU A 116 9.20 5.80 -1.07
CA LEU A 116 8.22 5.05 -1.87
C LEU A 116 7.07 5.94 -2.39
N SER A 117 6.90 7.16 -1.88
CA SER A 117 5.92 8.10 -2.42
C SER A 117 6.54 8.87 -3.60
N ASN A 118 5.88 8.79 -4.77
CA ASN A 118 6.28 9.52 -5.97
C ASN A 118 6.15 11.04 -5.74
N SER A 119 5.07 11.43 -5.08
CA SER A 119 4.79 12.82 -4.70
C SER A 119 5.80 13.34 -3.67
N PHE A 120 6.27 12.48 -2.76
CA PHE A 120 7.34 12.84 -1.83
C PHE A 120 8.65 13.08 -2.59
N CYS A 121 9.06 12.16 -3.44
CA CYS A 121 10.29 12.24 -4.22
C CYS A 121 10.37 13.52 -5.07
N SER A 122 9.28 13.87 -5.75
CA SER A 122 9.20 15.08 -6.59
C SER A 122 9.17 16.39 -5.81
N ARG A 123 8.85 16.34 -4.51
CA ARG A 123 8.66 17.52 -3.66
C ARG A 123 9.50 17.49 -2.38
N ILE A 124 10.60 16.74 -2.37
CA ILE A 124 11.37 16.47 -1.16
C ILE A 124 11.80 17.77 -0.46
N ASN A 125 12.26 18.78 -1.21
CA ASN A 125 12.68 20.07 -0.64
C ASN A 125 11.53 20.86 0.00
N THR A 126 10.30 20.66 -0.47
CA THR A 126 9.10 21.31 0.10
C THR A 126 8.57 20.55 1.32
N ILE A 127 8.66 19.22 1.30
CA ILE A 127 8.08 18.36 2.32
C ILE A 127 9.04 18.17 3.49
N PHE A 128 10.35 18.08 3.23
CA PHE A 128 11.36 17.79 4.24
C PHE A 128 11.35 18.76 5.43
N PRO A 129 11.23 20.09 5.24
CA PRO A 129 11.11 21.04 6.36
C PRO A 129 9.84 20.88 7.20
N LYS A 130 8.82 20.18 6.68
CA LYS A 130 7.53 19.98 7.36
C LYS A 130 7.47 18.67 8.14
N ILE A 131 8.46 17.79 7.99
CA ILE A 131 8.47 16.50 8.66
C ILE A 131 8.53 16.70 10.17
N ASP A 132 9.43 17.56 10.65
CA ASP A 132 9.58 17.83 12.08
C ASP A 132 8.29 18.39 12.69
N ILE A 133 7.62 19.32 11.99
CA ILE A 133 6.33 19.88 12.42
C ILE A 133 5.27 18.77 12.58
N LEU A 134 5.17 17.86 11.61
CA LEU A 134 4.21 16.76 11.68
C LEU A 134 4.56 15.74 12.77
N ILE A 135 5.85 15.48 12.99
CA ILE A 135 6.33 14.56 14.04
C ILE A 135 6.10 15.17 15.42
N GLU A 136 6.43 16.43 15.62
CA GLU A 136 6.26 17.14 16.89
C GLU A 136 4.78 17.21 17.27
N LYS A 137 3.90 17.54 16.31
CA LYS A 137 2.46 17.66 16.57
C LYS A 137 1.74 16.31 16.75
N TYR A 138 2.06 15.33 15.90
CA TYR A 138 1.22 14.11 15.79
C TYR A 138 1.98 12.80 16.07
N GLY A 139 3.29 12.89 16.30
CA GLY A 139 4.17 11.73 16.51
C GLY A 139 4.65 11.09 15.21
N ILE A 140 5.77 10.37 15.31
CA ILE A 140 6.47 9.75 14.18
C ILE A 140 5.60 8.75 13.39
N ALA A 141 4.76 7.98 14.09
CA ALA A 141 3.92 6.97 13.45
C ALA A 141 2.82 7.59 12.58
N PHE A 142 2.24 8.71 13.02
CA PHE A 142 1.22 9.43 12.26
C PHE A 142 1.85 10.15 11.07
N ALA A 143 2.94 10.90 11.30
CA ALA A 143 3.69 11.58 10.24
C ALA A 143 4.13 10.60 9.14
N LYS A 144 4.65 9.43 9.51
CA LYS A 144 5.01 8.37 8.56
C LYS A 144 3.81 7.90 7.71
N SER A 145 2.64 7.75 8.34
CA SER A 145 1.41 7.33 7.64
C SER A 145 1.05 8.34 6.56
N LEU A 146 0.98 9.62 6.93
CA LEU A 146 0.61 10.70 6.02
C LEU A 146 1.62 10.87 4.88
N LEU A 147 2.89 10.97 5.22
CA LEU A 147 3.93 11.30 4.26
C LEU A 147 4.27 10.12 3.31
N SER A 148 3.84 8.90 3.63
CA SER A 148 3.89 7.76 2.70
C SER A 148 2.73 7.74 1.70
N THR A 149 1.70 8.55 1.92
CA THR A 149 0.51 8.63 1.08
C THR A 149 0.72 9.65 -0.04
N ASN A 150 0.67 9.20 -1.30
CA ASN A 150 0.86 10.07 -2.48
C ASN A 150 -0.18 11.20 -2.52
N GLY A 151 -1.45 10.90 -2.19
CA GLY A 151 -2.51 11.89 -2.13
C GLY A 151 -2.19 13.01 -1.15
N PHE A 152 -1.82 12.65 0.09
CA PHE A 152 -1.42 13.61 1.10
C PHE A 152 -0.23 14.47 0.66
N THR A 153 0.88 13.83 0.27
CA THR A 153 2.11 14.53 -0.11
C THR A 153 1.97 15.39 -1.37
N SER A 154 1.05 15.06 -2.28
CA SER A 154 0.74 15.92 -3.44
C SER A 154 0.01 17.21 -3.06
N ARG A 155 -0.65 17.24 -1.91
CA ARG A 155 -1.52 18.34 -1.46
C ARG A 155 -1.23 18.80 -0.03
N ILE A 156 -0.01 18.57 0.46
CA ILE A 156 0.37 18.81 1.86
C ILE A 156 0.00 20.23 2.33
N ASP A 157 0.21 21.25 1.52
CA ASP A 157 -0.14 22.65 1.84
C ASP A 157 -1.64 22.88 2.04
N ASN A 158 -2.47 22.17 1.29
CA ASN A 158 -3.93 22.26 1.38
C ASN A 158 -4.48 21.39 2.53
N ILE A 159 -3.87 20.24 2.80
CA ILE A 159 -4.37 19.27 3.79
C ILE A 159 -3.88 19.60 5.20
N THR A 160 -2.64 20.07 5.38
CA THR A 160 -2.07 20.36 6.71
C THR A 160 -2.97 21.26 7.57
N PRO A 161 -3.54 22.37 7.06
CA PRO A 161 -4.46 23.22 7.83
C PRO A 161 -5.76 22.52 8.29
N LYS A 162 -6.11 21.38 7.68
CA LYS A 162 -7.34 20.62 7.97
C LYS A 162 -7.11 19.49 8.97
N ILE A 163 -5.86 19.15 9.28
CA ILE A 163 -5.55 18.03 10.19
C ILE A 163 -6.10 18.30 11.59
N ASP A 164 -5.79 19.46 12.17
CA ASP A 164 -6.22 19.81 13.53
C ASP A 164 -7.78 19.82 13.65
N PRO A 165 -8.53 20.48 12.74
CA PRO A 165 -9.99 20.38 12.72
C PRO A 165 -10.55 18.96 12.58
N LEU A 166 -9.92 18.12 11.75
CA LEU A 166 -10.31 16.72 11.59
C LEU A 166 -10.09 15.92 12.87
N ILE A 167 -8.95 16.14 13.55
CA ILE A 167 -8.64 15.48 14.83
C ILE A 167 -9.59 15.94 15.92
N GLU A 168 -9.93 17.22 15.97
CA GLU A 168 -10.90 17.74 16.95
C GLU A 168 -12.28 17.11 16.73
N LYS A 169 -12.72 17.01 15.46
CA LYS A 169 -14.07 16.53 15.12
C LYS A 169 -14.21 15.01 15.20
N TYR A 170 -13.22 14.26 14.73
CA TYR A 170 -13.31 12.80 14.58
C TYR A 170 -12.24 12.05 15.39
N GLY A 171 -11.32 12.74 16.04
CA GLY A 171 -10.23 12.09 16.76
C GLY A 171 -9.04 11.68 15.88
N LEU A 172 -7.92 11.43 16.55
CA LEU A 172 -6.63 11.14 15.91
C LEU A 172 -6.64 9.86 15.08
N SER A 173 -7.25 8.78 15.60
CA SER A 173 -7.25 7.47 14.94
C SER A 173 -8.02 7.51 13.62
N PHE A 174 -9.22 8.10 13.60
CA PHE A 174 -10.03 8.21 12.40
C PHE A 174 -9.43 9.18 11.39
N THR A 175 -8.87 10.31 11.84
CA THR A 175 -8.14 11.23 10.96
C THR A 175 -6.96 10.55 10.29
N LYS A 176 -6.19 9.75 11.03
CA LYS A 176 -5.10 8.95 10.47
C LYS A 176 -5.60 8.02 9.36
N SER A 177 -6.72 7.34 9.60
CA SER A 177 -7.31 6.40 8.65
C SER A 177 -7.70 7.09 7.33
N LEU A 178 -8.44 8.21 7.43
CA LEU A 178 -8.86 9.01 6.27
C LEU A 178 -7.67 9.53 5.47
N LEU A 179 -6.72 10.18 6.15
CA LEU A 179 -5.58 10.81 5.47
C LEU A 179 -4.50 9.82 5.01
N SER A 180 -4.68 8.52 5.31
CA SER A 180 -3.90 7.45 4.70
C SER A 180 -4.52 6.93 3.39
N SER A 181 -5.77 7.32 3.05
CA SER A 181 -6.35 7.09 1.73
C SER A 181 -5.88 8.15 0.75
N GLY A 182 -5.28 7.69 -0.35
CA GLY A 182 -4.84 8.57 -1.43
C GLY A 182 -6.00 9.30 -2.09
N SER A 183 -7.12 8.60 -2.28
CA SER A 183 -8.33 9.13 -2.92
C SER A 183 -9.08 10.10 -2.02
N PHE A 184 -9.10 9.85 -0.70
CA PHE A 184 -9.64 10.82 0.24
C PHE A 184 -8.84 12.13 0.19
N CYS A 185 -7.51 12.03 0.29
CA CYS A 185 -6.64 13.20 0.25
C CYS A 185 -6.74 13.99 -1.07
N SER A 186 -6.89 13.32 -2.20
CA SER A 186 -6.98 14.00 -3.51
C SER A 186 -8.27 14.80 -3.69
N ARG A 187 -9.35 14.41 -2.97
CA ARG A 187 -10.70 14.99 -3.04
C ARG A 187 -11.19 15.54 -1.70
N ILE A 188 -10.29 15.87 -0.78
CA ILE A 188 -10.65 16.16 0.62
C ILE A 188 -11.77 17.20 0.76
N ASP A 189 -11.70 18.30 0.01
CA ASP A 189 -12.69 19.39 0.07
C ASP A 189 -14.09 18.95 -0.38
N GLU A 190 -14.16 18.01 -1.31
CA GLU A 190 -15.40 17.46 -1.83
C GLU A 190 -15.96 16.35 -0.93
N LEU A 191 -15.07 15.59 -0.27
CA LEU A 191 -15.44 14.44 0.55
C LEU A 191 -15.75 14.81 2.00
N LEU A 192 -15.32 15.98 2.49
CA LEU A 192 -15.64 16.44 3.85
C LEU A 192 -17.16 16.58 4.10
N PRO A 193 -17.96 17.25 3.24
CA PRO A 193 -19.42 17.28 3.42
C PRO A 193 -20.06 15.89 3.35
N LYS A 194 -19.53 15.00 2.51
CA LYS A 194 -20.01 13.61 2.40
C LYS A 194 -19.67 12.79 3.63
N LEU A 195 -18.50 13.02 4.25
CA LEU A 195 -18.12 12.42 5.53
C LEU A 195 -19.11 12.82 6.62
N ASP A 196 -19.49 14.09 6.68
CA ASP A 196 -20.47 14.58 7.63
C ASP A 196 -21.84 13.92 7.43
N PHE A 197 -22.33 13.92 6.19
CA PHE A 197 -23.57 13.23 5.84
C PHE A 197 -23.55 11.75 6.22
N LEU A 198 -22.49 11.02 5.86
CA LEU A 198 -22.36 9.60 6.17
C LEU A 198 -22.25 9.36 7.69
N THR A 199 -21.58 10.24 8.41
CA THR A 199 -21.43 10.15 9.87
C THR A 199 -22.77 10.34 10.56
N GLU A 200 -23.56 11.33 10.13
CA GLU A 200 -24.90 11.60 10.66
C GLU A 200 -25.86 10.44 10.35
N LYS A 201 -25.86 9.94 9.11
CA LYS A 201 -26.83 8.92 8.67
C LYS A 201 -26.47 7.51 9.11
N TYR A 202 -25.19 7.15 9.14
CA TYR A 202 -24.72 5.77 9.30
C TYR A 202 -23.73 5.56 10.44
N GLY A 203 -23.36 6.62 11.16
CA GLY A 203 -22.39 6.57 12.25
C GLY A 203 -20.95 6.79 11.78
N LEU A 204 -20.11 7.27 12.71
CA LEU A 204 -18.74 7.68 12.44
C LEU A 204 -17.86 6.51 11.96
N GLU A 205 -17.92 5.36 12.63
CA GLU A 205 -17.07 4.21 12.28
C GLU A 205 -17.34 3.71 10.86
N CYS A 206 -18.61 3.65 10.47
CA CYS A 206 -19.03 3.30 9.12
C CYS A 206 -18.52 4.31 8.10
N ALA A 207 -18.77 5.61 8.32
CA ALA A 207 -18.36 6.67 7.42
C ALA A 207 -16.85 6.69 7.16
N ILE A 208 -16.05 6.57 8.23
CA ILE A 208 -14.58 6.50 8.13
C ILE A 208 -14.15 5.22 7.42
N SER A 209 -14.76 4.07 7.71
CA SER A 209 -14.42 2.80 7.08
C SER A 209 -14.66 2.80 5.57
N LEU A 210 -15.70 3.52 5.12
CA LEU A 210 -16.00 3.72 3.70
C LEU A 210 -15.00 4.68 3.06
N LEU A 211 -14.80 5.86 3.66
CA LEU A 211 -13.95 6.92 3.08
C LEU A 211 -12.44 6.68 3.22
N ALA A 212 -12.02 5.75 4.08
CA ALA A 212 -10.63 5.29 4.11
C ALA A 212 -10.29 4.31 2.97
N ARG A 213 -11.26 3.97 2.09
CA ARG A 213 -11.07 3.04 0.97
C ARG A 213 -11.05 3.79 -0.35
N ASP A 214 -9.94 3.67 -1.06
CA ASP A 214 -9.75 4.33 -2.36
C ASP A 214 -10.82 3.96 -3.38
N SER A 215 -11.24 2.70 -3.42
CA SER A 215 -12.27 2.20 -4.33
C SER A 215 -13.63 2.85 -4.09
N PHE A 216 -14.04 3.00 -2.83
CA PHE A 216 -15.27 3.68 -2.46
C PHE A 216 -15.16 5.19 -2.71
N CYS A 217 -14.08 5.83 -2.23
CA CYS A 217 -13.84 7.26 -2.42
C CYS A 217 -13.84 7.68 -3.88
N THR A 218 -13.32 6.85 -4.79
CA THR A 218 -13.30 7.17 -6.22
C THR A 218 -14.70 7.16 -6.84
N ARG A 219 -15.60 6.30 -6.35
CA ARG A 219 -16.95 6.09 -6.89
C ARG A 219 -18.07 6.56 -5.97
N ILE A 220 -17.76 7.41 -4.99
CA ILE A 220 -18.70 7.73 -3.92
C ILE A 220 -20.05 8.23 -4.44
N ASP A 221 -20.07 9.05 -5.49
CA ASP A 221 -21.31 9.61 -6.06
C ASP A 221 -22.25 8.53 -6.60
N GLU A 222 -21.68 7.47 -7.18
CA GLU A 222 -22.44 6.33 -7.68
C GLU A 222 -22.84 5.37 -6.54
N LEU A 223 -21.94 5.15 -5.58
CA LEU A 223 -22.17 4.18 -4.51
C LEU A 223 -23.06 4.74 -3.40
N LEU A 224 -23.18 6.06 -3.25
CA LEU A 224 -23.98 6.69 -2.20
C LEU A 224 -25.46 6.29 -2.28
N SER A 225 -26.03 6.27 -3.49
CA SER A 225 -27.42 5.84 -3.72
C SER A 225 -27.66 4.37 -3.40
N LYS A 226 -26.61 3.54 -3.49
CA LYS A 226 -26.64 2.10 -3.23
C LYS A 226 -26.49 1.76 -1.74
N ILE A 227 -26.03 2.69 -0.90
CA ILE A 227 -25.83 2.42 0.54
C ILE A 227 -27.16 2.16 1.24
N GLU A 228 -28.19 2.93 0.91
CA GLU A 228 -29.51 2.82 1.54
C GLU A 228 -30.14 1.44 1.32
N ASP A 229 -30.06 0.92 0.09
CA ASP A 229 -30.51 -0.43 -0.26
C ASP A 229 -29.93 -1.51 0.69
N ILE A 230 -28.64 -1.39 1.03
CA ILE A 230 -27.96 -2.35 1.91
C ILE A 230 -28.22 -2.06 3.38
N TYR A 231 -28.26 -0.79 3.77
CA TYR A 231 -28.46 -0.40 5.15
C TYR A 231 -29.82 -0.90 5.66
N ASP A 232 -30.87 -0.80 4.85
CA ASP A 232 -32.21 -1.22 5.25
C ASP A 232 -32.30 -2.74 5.46
N ILE A 233 -31.51 -3.53 4.73
CA ILE A 233 -31.53 -5.00 4.84
C ILE A 233 -30.57 -5.49 5.92
N LEU A 234 -29.32 -5.02 5.88
CA LEU A 234 -28.21 -5.58 6.66
C LEU A 234 -27.70 -4.65 7.77
N GLY A 235 -28.13 -3.39 7.79
CA GLY A 235 -27.65 -2.36 8.71
C GLY A 235 -26.19 -1.97 8.49
N GLU A 236 -25.63 -1.27 9.46
CA GLU A 236 -24.27 -0.73 9.42
C GLU A 236 -23.20 -1.79 9.09
N LYS A 237 -23.27 -2.96 9.74
CA LYS A 237 -22.33 -4.07 9.51
C LYS A 237 -22.37 -4.57 8.06
N GLY A 238 -23.56 -4.58 7.46
CA GLY A 238 -23.74 -4.95 6.06
C GLY A 238 -23.13 -3.93 5.11
N VAL A 239 -23.40 -2.64 5.34
CA VAL A 239 -22.81 -1.55 4.54
C VAL A 239 -21.29 -1.64 4.58
N MET A 240 -20.72 -1.78 5.78
CA MET A 240 -19.27 -1.96 5.92
C MET A 240 -18.79 -3.20 5.15
N ALA A 241 -19.45 -4.36 5.28
CA ALA A 241 -19.01 -5.57 4.60
C ALA A 241 -19.08 -5.45 3.07
N VAL A 242 -20.15 -4.88 2.53
CA VAL A 242 -20.38 -4.74 1.09
C VAL A 242 -19.45 -3.69 0.48
N PHE A 243 -19.43 -2.48 1.04
CA PHE A 243 -18.75 -1.35 0.41
C PHE A 243 -17.27 -1.21 0.77
N SER A 244 -16.81 -1.82 1.88
CA SER A 244 -15.38 -1.80 2.20
C SER A 244 -14.55 -2.81 1.37
N ARG A 245 -15.19 -3.82 0.77
CA ARG A 245 -14.49 -4.95 0.15
C ARG A 245 -14.98 -5.37 -1.23
N PHE A 246 -16.25 -5.15 -1.57
CA PHE A 246 -16.89 -5.94 -2.63
C PHE A 246 -17.59 -5.13 -3.72
N SER A 247 -18.37 -4.10 -3.36
CA SER A 247 -19.30 -3.45 -4.31
C SER A 247 -18.63 -2.58 -5.38
N ALA A 248 -17.33 -2.30 -5.27
CA ALA A 248 -16.62 -1.42 -6.19
C ALA A 248 -16.46 -1.96 -7.62
N HIS A 249 -17.15 -3.04 -8.01
CA HIS A 249 -17.08 -3.63 -9.36
C HIS A 249 -18.41 -4.26 -9.85
N LEU A 250 -19.56 -3.93 -9.24
CA LEU A 250 -20.85 -4.42 -9.74
C LEU A 250 -21.45 -3.43 -10.76
N THR A 251 -21.95 -3.95 -11.89
CA THR A 251 -22.84 -3.20 -12.80
C THR A 251 -24.21 -2.98 -12.15
N ASP A 252 -25.07 -2.14 -12.71
CA ASP A 252 -26.41 -1.92 -12.15
C ASP A 252 -27.29 -3.19 -12.23
N GLU A 253 -27.14 -3.99 -13.28
CA GLU A 253 -27.82 -5.29 -13.39
C GLU A 253 -27.28 -6.28 -12.34
N GLU A 254 -25.96 -6.37 -12.19
CA GLU A 254 -25.34 -7.21 -11.16
C GLU A 254 -25.72 -6.74 -9.74
N TRP A 255 -25.93 -5.43 -9.54
CA TRP A 255 -26.37 -4.85 -8.28
C TRP A 255 -27.77 -5.32 -7.91
N LEU A 256 -28.72 -5.28 -8.85
CA LEU A 256 -30.09 -5.73 -8.60
C LEU A 256 -30.14 -7.21 -8.22
N ASP A 257 -29.40 -8.06 -8.94
CA ASP A 257 -29.35 -9.49 -8.64
C ASP A 257 -28.64 -9.76 -7.31
N PHE A 258 -27.59 -8.99 -6.99
CA PHE A 258 -26.94 -9.03 -5.69
C PHE A 258 -27.89 -8.64 -4.56
N ILE A 259 -28.68 -7.57 -4.71
CA ILE A 259 -29.68 -7.15 -3.72
C ILE A 259 -30.74 -8.23 -3.54
N ALA A 260 -31.21 -8.86 -4.62
CA ALA A 260 -32.16 -9.97 -4.53
C ALA A 260 -31.58 -11.14 -3.73
N PHE A 261 -30.34 -11.54 -4.00
CA PHE A 261 -29.61 -12.55 -3.24
C PHE A 261 -29.52 -12.19 -1.74
N VAL A 262 -29.16 -10.95 -1.43
CA VAL A 262 -29.04 -10.47 -0.04
C VAL A 262 -30.39 -10.51 0.69
N LYS A 263 -31.48 -10.14 0.02
CA LYS A 263 -32.85 -10.18 0.59
C LYS A 263 -33.34 -11.61 0.84
N ALA A 264 -32.99 -12.55 -0.01
CA ALA A 264 -33.36 -13.96 0.12
C ALA A 264 -32.50 -14.72 1.15
N THR A 265 -31.36 -14.14 1.55
CA THR A 265 -30.40 -14.76 2.47
C THR A 265 -30.65 -14.30 3.90
N GLU A 266 -30.50 -15.20 4.87
CA GLU A 266 -30.54 -14.79 6.28
C GLU A 266 -29.46 -13.76 6.57
N LYS A 267 -29.82 -12.66 7.26
CA LYS A 267 -28.94 -11.51 7.49
C LYS A 267 -27.52 -11.87 7.95
N GLN A 268 -27.39 -12.82 8.88
CA GLN A 268 -26.10 -13.29 9.40
C GLN A 268 -25.26 -14.03 8.35
N HIS A 269 -25.89 -14.84 7.50
CA HIS A 269 -25.23 -15.54 6.40
C HIS A 269 -24.85 -14.56 5.30
N ALA A 270 -25.76 -13.66 4.93
CA ALA A 270 -25.50 -12.62 3.92
C ALA A 270 -24.25 -11.82 4.29
N ILE A 271 -24.20 -11.26 5.52
CA ILE A 271 -23.03 -10.53 6.03
C ILE A 271 -21.77 -11.40 5.97
N SER A 272 -21.85 -12.67 6.40
CA SER A 272 -20.70 -13.58 6.41
C SER A 272 -20.18 -13.89 5.01
N TYR A 273 -21.07 -14.07 4.04
CA TYR A 273 -20.71 -14.35 2.66
C TYR A 273 -20.11 -13.13 1.97
N VAL A 274 -20.73 -11.94 2.10
CA VAL A 274 -20.18 -10.72 1.48
C VAL A 274 -18.86 -10.28 2.11
N ASN A 275 -18.65 -10.58 3.40
CA ASN A 275 -17.40 -10.29 4.08
C ASN A 275 -16.26 -11.26 3.71
N ASN A 276 -16.60 -12.44 3.15
CA ASN A 276 -15.67 -13.42 2.63
C ASN A 276 -15.45 -13.21 1.12
N LEU A 277 -14.32 -12.62 0.77
CA LEU A 277 -14.00 -12.25 -0.61
C LEU A 277 -14.00 -13.45 -1.58
N ASP A 278 -13.61 -14.64 -1.12
CA ASP A 278 -13.60 -15.85 -1.94
C ASP A 278 -15.03 -16.26 -2.30
N ILE A 279 -15.91 -16.35 -1.31
CA ILE A 279 -17.33 -16.67 -1.52
C ILE A 279 -18.00 -15.62 -2.39
N ALA A 280 -17.79 -14.33 -2.09
CA ALA A 280 -18.42 -13.26 -2.86
C ALA A 280 -17.98 -13.26 -4.34
N LYS A 281 -16.71 -13.60 -4.62
CA LYS A 281 -16.22 -13.82 -5.99
C LYS A 281 -16.87 -15.03 -6.64
N LYS A 282 -16.97 -16.16 -5.93
CA LYS A 282 -17.64 -17.36 -6.44
C LYS A 282 -19.11 -17.10 -6.75
N CYS A 283 -19.83 -16.39 -5.87
CA CYS A 283 -21.22 -16.00 -6.13
C CYS A 283 -21.33 -15.13 -7.38
N LYS A 284 -20.40 -14.17 -7.56
CA LYS A 284 -20.37 -13.35 -8.78
C LYS A 284 -20.12 -14.20 -10.03
N THR A 285 -19.17 -15.14 -10.00
CA THR A 285 -18.85 -16.02 -11.15
C THR A 285 -20.00 -16.98 -11.47
N VAL A 286 -20.63 -17.58 -10.47
CA VAL A 286 -21.82 -18.45 -10.63
C VAL A 286 -23.05 -17.64 -11.06
N GLY A 287 -23.07 -16.34 -10.77
CA GLY A 287 -24.21 -15.45 -10.89
C GLY A 287 -25.01 -15.39 -9.59
N TRP A 288 -25.44 -14.18 -9.20
CA TRP A 288 -26.16 -13.96 -7.94
C TRP A 288 -27.52 -14.65 -7.90
N LYS A 289 -28.27 -14.63 -9.00
CA LYS A 289 -29.55 -15.35 -9.11
C LYS A 289 -29.39 -16.86 -8.89
N ASN A 290 -28.36 -17.45 -9.48
CA ASN A 290 -28.05 -18.88 -9.29
C ASN A 290 -27.61 -19.15 -7.85
N SER A 291 -26.75 -18.29 -7.30
CA SER A 291 -26.30 -18.36 -5.90
C SER A 291 -27.46 -18.29 -4.91
N MET A 292 -28.47 -17.49 -5.21
CA MET A 292 -29.72 -17.41 -4.44
C MET A 292 -30.47 -18.73 -4.46
N GLY A 293 -30.70 -19.32 -5.64
CA GLY A 293 -31.35 -20.63 -5.75
C GLY A 293 -30.56 -21.74 -5.04
N ILE A 294 -29.21 -21.70 -5.08
CA ILE A 294 -28.37 -22.64 -4.33
C ILE A 294 -28.57 -22.47 -2.82
N TYR A 295 -28.64 -21.23 -2.33
CA TYR A 295 -28.83 -20.95 -0.91
C TYR A 295 -30.23 -21.37 -0.42
N GLU A 296 -31.28 -21.11 -1.19
CA GLU A 296 -32.66 -21.48 -0.85
C GLU A 296 -32.83 -22.99 -0.71
N ASN A 297 -32.18 -23.76 -1.60
CA ASN A 297 -32.19 -25.21 -1.58
C ASN A 297 -31.19 -25.84 -0.59
N ALA A 298 -30.36 -25.02 0.06
CA ALA A 298 -29.35 -25.50 1.01
C ALA A 298 -29.97 -25.86 2.36
N THR A 299 -29.55 -26.99 2.92
CA THR A 299 -29.83 -27.37 4.32
C THR A 299 -29.07 -26.46 5.31
N GLY A 300 -29.45 -26.48 6.59
CA GLY A 300 -28.84 -25.61 7.60
C GLY A 300 -27.30 -25.72 7.70
N SER A 301 -26.74 -26.94 7.63
CA SER A 301 -25.27 -27.13 7.65
C SER A 301 -24.60 -26.63 6.36
N GLN A 302 -25.31 -26.70 5.24
CA GLN A 302 -24.86 -26.17 3.95
C GLN A 302 -24.93 -24.64 3.88
N LYS A 303 -25.74 -23.98 4.69
CA LYS A 303 -25.79 -22.50 4.80
C LYS A 303 -24.64 -21.92 5.63
N THR A 304 -23.76 -22.73 6.20
CA THR A 304 -22.52 -22.21 6.79
C THR A 304 -21.59 -21.65 5.71
N VAL A 305 -20.64 -20.78 6.07
CA VAL A 305 -19.61 -20.24 5.15
C VAL A 305 -18.90 -21.38 4.39
N THR A 306 -18.46 -22.41 5.10
CA THR A 306 -17.78 -23.57 4.52
C THR A 306 -18.71 -24.43 3.67
N GLY A 307 -19.94 -24.67 4.14
CA GLY A 307 -20.94 -25.44 3.41
C GLY A 307 -21.31 -24.79 2.08
N PHE A 308 -21.58 -23.48 2.11
CA PHE A 308 -22.04 -22.73 0.95
C PHE A 308 -20.92 -22.58 -0.08
N SER A 309 -19.68 -22.34 0.37
CA SER A 309 -18.52 -22.35 -0.53
C SER A 309 -18.40 -23.67 -1.31
N LYS A 310 -18.60 -24.83 -0.66
CA LYS A 310 -18.53 -26.14 -1.34
C LYS A 310 -19.64 -26.33 -2.37
N LEU A 311 -20.82 -25.79 -2.11
CA LEU A 311 -21.92 -25.80 -3.08
C LEU A 311 -21.58 -24.96 -4.31
N LEU A 312 -21.03 -23.76 -4.11
CA LEU A 312 -20.56 -22.91 -5.20
C LEU A 312 -19.43 -23.57 -6.00
N ASP A 313 -18.47 -24.22 -5.32
CA ASP A 313 -17.37 -24.94 -5.99
C ASP A 313 -17.88 -26.08 -6.88
N THR A 314 -18.94 -26.77 -6.46
CA THR A 314 -19.58 -27.80 -7.28
C THR A 314 -20.22 -27.19 -8.53
N GLN A 315 -20.88 -26.05 -8.40
CA GLN A 315 -21.56 -25.38 -9.51
C GLN A 315 -20.57 -24.76 -10.51
N LEU A 316 -19.45 -24.19 -10.03
CA LEU A 316 -18.39 -23.70 -10.90
C LEU A 316 -17.82 -24.81 -11.80
N LYS A 317 -17.61 -26.00 -11.25
CA LYS A 317 -17.14 -27.16 -12.05
C LYS A 317 -18.12 -27.57 -13.14
N LEU A 318 -19.42 -27.39 -12.93
CA LEU A 318 -20.45 -27.67 -13.94
C LEU A 318 -20.50 -26.61 -15.04
N ILE A 319 -20.14 -25.36 -14.72
CA ILE A 319 -20.06 -24.27 -15.70
C ILE A 319 -18.80 -24.41 -16.57
N GLU A 320 -17.72 -24.94 -16.01
CA GLU A 320 -16.44 -25.14 -16.70
C GLU A 320 -16.36 -26.42 -17.56
N SER A 321 -17.29 -27.37 -17.38
CA SER A 321 -17.37 -28.64 -18.11
C SER A 321 -18.22 -28.56 -19.36
#